data_AF-A0A9D2PD73-F1
#
_entry.id   AF-A0A9D2PD73-F1
#
_cell.length_a   1.000
_cell.length_b   1.000
_cell.length_c   1.000
_cell.angle_alpha   90.00
_cell.angle_beta   90.00
_cell.angle_gamma   90.00
#
_symmetry.space_group_name_H-M   'P 1'
#
loop_
_entity.id
_entity.type
_entity.pdbx_description
1 polymer ?
#
loop_
_entity_poly.entity_id
_entity_poly.type
_entity_poly.pdbx_seq_one_letter_code
_entity_poly.pdbx_strand_id
1 'polypeptide(L)'
;MRKIWNRVCMTAAAAAIAGSWTVPAHGAYASYPVPGGKVVVVGGSLGNLKDLADQIGAAAGGDCGILQPDGGRPGWPGRPERPEKPEEPEVPENPETPEIPGEPERPNQPELPENPDQPETPGRPETPEQPETPQEPETPNQPDSGETGTMDEFAVEVVRLINEEREKAGLSPLTVNVQAAEAAQVRAREIETVFSHTRPDGTSFVTALKEAGAVYRGAGENIAYGQRTPEQVMEVWMNSQGHRANILNPSFTSVGVGHYQNSRGVSYWTQLFIR
;
A
#
# COMPACT_ATOMS: atom_id res chain seq x y z
N MET A 1 -32.93 37.94 -22.76
CA MET A 1 -32.15 37.33 -23.86
C MET A 1 -30.91 36.67 -23.27
N ARG A 2 -30.99 35.38 -22.89
CA ARG A 2 -29.85 34.63 -22.32
C ARG A 2 -29.18 33.86 -23.46
N LYS A 3 -27.91 34.20 -23.73
CA LYS A 3 -27.07 33.50 -24.72
C LYS A 3 -26.65 32.16 -24.13
N ILE A 4 -27.20 31.08 -24.66
CA ILE A 4 -26.82 29.70 -24.32
C ILE A 4 -25.47 29.43 -25.00
N TRP A 5 -24.40 29.32 -24.21
CA TRP A 5 -23.14 28.74 -24.70
C TRP A 5 -23.21 27.23 -24.47
N ASN A 6 -23.46 26.48 -25.55
CA ASN A 6 -23.20 25.05 -25.60
C ASN A 6 -21.71 24.82 -25.35
N ARG A 7 -21.34 24.29 -24.18
CA ARG A 7 -20.06 23.61 -23.99
C ARG A 7 -20.33 22.11 -24.00
N VAL A 8 -20.21 21.52 -25.17
CA VAL A 8 -20.11 20.07 -25.34
C VAL A 8 -18.71 19.68 -24.87
N CYS A 9 -18.59 19.12 -23.67
CA CYS A 9 -17.39 18.38 -23.29
C CYS A 9 -17.51 16.98 -23.89
N MET A 10 -16.87 16.77 -25.04
CA MET A 10 -16.59 15.43 -25.55
C MET A 10 -15.57 14.78 -24.62
N THR A 11 -15.96 13.69 -23.96
CA THR A 11 -15.02 12.73 -23.37
C THR A 11 -14.37 11.97 -24.51
N ALA A 12 -13.10 12.27 -24.78
CA ALA A 12 -12.25 11.38 -25.57
C ALA A 12 -11.62 10.37 -24.61
N ALA A 13 -11.94 9.10 -24.83
CA ALA A 13 -11.30 7.96 -24.19
C ALA A 13 -9.80 7.93 -24.49
N ALA A 14 -9.08 7.26 -23.60
CA ALA A 14 -7.66 6.93 -23.59
C ALA A 14 -6.92 7.06 -24.94
N ALA A 15 -5.83 7.84 -24.91
CA ALA A 15 -4.71 7.66 -25.82
C ALA A 15 -3.43 7.67 -24.98
N ALA A 16 -2.83 6.48 -24.80
CA ALA A 16 -1.43 6.38 -24.44
C ALA A 16 -0.62 6.93 -25.62
N ILE A 17 0.20 7.95 -25.37
CA ILE A 17 1.21 8.40 -26.33
C ILE A 17 2.52 8.50 -25.56
N ALA A 18 3.48 7.67 -25.98
CA ALA A 18 4.86 7.75 -25.57
C ALA A 18 5.46 9.10 -25.97
N GLY A 19 6.04 9.81 -25.01
CA GLY A 19 6.74 11.07 -25.23
C GLY A 19 7.35 11.56 -23.93
N SER A 20 8.68 11.55 -23.87
CA SER A 20 9.48 11.89 -22.70
C SER A 20 9.25 13.32 -22.24
N TRP A 21 8.69 13.51 -21.04
CA TRP A 21 8.77 14.76 -20.30
C TRP A 21 8.94 14.45 -18.82
N THR A 22 10.02 14.96 -18.22
CA THR A 22 10.30 14.86 -16.79
C THR A 22 9.45 15.88 -16.02
N VAL A 23 8.65 15.42 -15.05
CA VAL A 23 7.95 16.28 -14.09
C VAL A 23 8.64 16.15 -12.72
N PRO A 24 9.04 17.24 -12.06
CA PRO A 24 9.62 17.16 -10.72
C PRO A 24 8.52 16.82 -9.70
N ALA A 25 8.76 15.77 -8.91
CA ALA A 25 7.82 15.26 -7.92
C ALA A 25 7.75 16.16 -6.68
N HIS A 26 6.66 16.93 -6.55
CA HIS A 26 6.05 17.35 -5.28
C HIS A 26 4.56 17.56 -5.55
N GLY A 27 3.71 16.56 -5.32
CA GLY A 27 2.24 16.67 -5.33
C GLY A 27 1.62 17.52 -6.45
N ALA A 28 2.14 17.44 -7.66
CA ALA A 28 1.90 18.43 -8.70
C ALA A 28 0.83 17.96 -9.70
N TYR A 29 -0.36 18.55 -9.62
CA TYR A 29 -1.33 18.52 -10.69
C TYR A 29 -0.80 19.37 -11.86
N ALA A 30 -0.69 18.78 -13.05
CA ALA A 30 -0.34 19.55 -14.24
C ALA A 30 -1.58 19.70 -15.12
N SER A 31 -1.98 20.95 -15.41
CA SER A 31 -3.09 21.25 -16.31
C SER A 31 -2.57 21.92 -17.58
N TYR A 32 -2.95 21.38 -18.74
CA TYR A 32 -2.51 21.86 -20.04
C TYR A 32 -3.71 22.30 -20.87
N PRO A 33 -3.73 23.52 -21.41
CA PRO A 33 -4.80 23.98 -22.29
C PRO A 33 -4.70 23.29 -23.65
N VAL A 34 -5.83 22.83 -24.17
CA VAL A 34 -5.96 22.25 -25.51
C VAL A 34 -7.15 22.91 -26.24
N PRO A 35 -7.18 22.92 -27.58
CA PRO A 35 -8.33 23.46 -28.31
C PRO A 35 -9.63 22.73 -27.90
N GLY A 36 -10.56 23.45 -27.27
CA GLY A 36 -11.83 22.89 -26.79
C GLY A 36 -11.85 22.44 -25.31
N GLY A 37 -10.76 22.54 -24.56
CA GLY A 37 -10.76 22.16 -23.14
C GLY A 37 -9.41 22.24 -22.42
N LYS A 38 -9.29 21.50 -21.32
CA LYS A 38 -8.03 21.33 -20.56
C LYS A 38 -7.81 19.84 -20.31
N VAL A 39 -6.56 19.40 -20.37
CA VAL A 39 -6.12 18.08 -19.91
C VAL A 39 -5.50 18.24 -18.54
N VAL A 40 -5.90 17.42 -17.58
CA VAL A 40 -5.33 17.39 -16.23
C VAL A 40 -4.63 16.06 -16.04
N VAL A 41 -3.34 16.11 -15.71
CA VAL A 41 -2.53 14.94 -15.36
C VAL A 41 -2.39 14.90 -13.85
N VAL A 42 -2.91 13.83 -13.24
CA VAL A 42 -2.82 13.57 -11.81
C VAL A 42 -1.82 12.44 -11.59
N GLY A 43 -0.72 12.72 -10.88
CA GLY A 43 0.28 11.74 -10.51
C GLY A 43 0.27 11.48 -9.00
N GLY A 44 -0.01 10.23 -8.60
CA GLY A 44 -0.07 9.80 -7.20
C GLY A 44 -0.78 8.44 -7.03
N SER A 45 -0.69 7.84 -5.84
CA SER A 45 -1.41 6.61 -5.50
C SER A 45 -2.88 6.93 -5.19
N LEU A 46 -3.82 6.22 -5.84
CA LEU A 46 -5.26 6.39 -5.65
C LEU A 46 -5.78 5.26 -4.76
N GLY A 47 -6.15 5.57 -3.51
CA GLY A 47 -6.63 4.58 -2.54
C GLY A 47 -8.04 4.07 -2.87
N ASN A 48 -8.86 4.86 -3.57
CA ASN A 48 -10.18 4.49 -4.07
C ASN A 48 -10.67 5.47 -5.18
N LEU A 49 -11.83 5.17 -5.79
CA LEU A 49 -12.42 5.98 -6.88
C LEU A 49 -12.87 7.39 -6.41
N LYS A 50 -13.16 7.55 -5.11
CA LYS A 50 -13.55 8.83 -4.51
C LYS A 50 -12.34 9.75 -4.35
N ASP A 51 -11.17 9.20 -4.03
CA ASP A 51 -9.92 9.96 -3.96
C ASP A 51 -9.53 10.53 -5.33
N LEU A 52 -9.79 9.78 -6.41
CA LEU A 52 -9.60 10.28 -7.78
C LEU A 52 -10.54 11.46 -8.09
N ALA A 53 -11.80 11.37 -7.68
CA ALA A 53 -12.77 12.44 -7.88
C ALA A 53 -12.43 13.70 -7.09
N ASP A 54 -12.03 13.55 -5.82
CA ASP A 54 -11.62 14.67 -4.95
C ASP A 54 -10.35 15.36 -5.50
N GLN A 55 -9.41 14.58 -6.04
CA GLN A 55 -8.19 15.09 -6.66
C GLN A 55 -8.43 15.78 -8.01
N ILE A 56 -9.37 15.28 -8.83
CA ILE A 56 -9.80 15.95 -10.07
C ILE A 56 -10.53 17.26 -9.75
N GLY A 57 -11.36 17.28 -8.71
CA GLY A 57 -12.08 18.47 -8.25
C GLY A 57 -11.16 19.59 -7.77
N ALA A 58 -10.09 19.24 -7.05
CA ALA A 58 -9.08 20.20 -6.60
C ALA A 58 -8.29 20.84 -7.77
N ALA A 59 -8.02 20.09 -8.84
CA ALA A 59 -7.26 20.57 -9.99
C ALA A 59 -8.08 21.42 -10.99
N ALA A 60 -9.40 21.28 -11.01
CA ALA A 60 -10.29 21.98 -11.94
C ALA A 60 -10.69 23.40 -11.49
N GLY A 61 -10.46 23.76 -10.21
CA GLY A 61 -10.83 25.05 -9.66
C GLY A 61 -12.34 25.26 -9.61
N GLY A 62 -12.98 24.63 -8.63
CA GLY A 62 -14.40 24.85 -8.30
C GLY A 62 -15.35 23.78 -8.85
N ASP A 63 -16.09 23.19 -7.92
CA ASP A 63 -17.26 22.30 -8.03
C ASP A 63 -17.46 21.58 -9.38
N CYS A 64 -16.68 20.52 -9.58
CA CYS A 64 -16.93 19.54 -10.64
C CYS A 64 -17.88 18.47 -10.09
N GLY A 65 -19.18 18.76 -10.09
CA GLY A 65 -20.21 17.79 -9.71
C GLY A 65 -20.12 16.53 -10.57
N ILE A 66 -19.90 15.38 -9.93
CA ILE A 66 -20.16 14.07 -10.53
C ILE A 66 -21.64 14.05 -10.90
N LEU A 67 -21.94 14.02 -12.21
CA LEU A 67 -23.30 13.76 -12.67
C LEU A 67 -23.67 12.34 -12.23
N GLN A 68 -24.66 12.24 -11.35
CA GLN A 68 -25.36 10.99 -11.05
C GLN A 68 -26.09 10.47 -12.30
N PRO A 69 -26.40 9.16 -12.35
CA PRO A 69 -26.87 8.51 -13.56
C PRO A 69 -28.39 8.68 -13.70
N ASP A 70 -28.84 9.81 -14.22
CA ASP A 70 -30.25 10.03 -14.51
C ASP A 70 -30.45 10.94 -15.73
N GLY A 71 -30.36 10.29 -16.90
CA GLY A 71 -31.35 10.37 -17.99
C GLY A 71 -31.72 11.73 -18.60
N GLY A 72 -31.27 11.95 -19.84
CA GLY A 72 -31.91 12.92 -20.75
C GLY A 72 -31.33 12.96 -22.17
N ARG A 73 -31.71 12.01 -23.03
CA ARG A 73 -31.59 12.09 -24.52
C ARG A 73 -33.00 11.93 -25.11
N PRO A 74 -33.34 12.53 -26.27
CA PRO A 74 -33.17 11.80 -27.54
C PRO A 74 -32.91 12.72 -28.77
N GLY A 75 -32.55 12.23 -29.96
CA GLY A 75 -32.47 10.86 -30.49
C GLY A 75 -31.71 10.85 -31.83
N TRP A 76 -31.69 9.83 -32.70
CA TRP A 76 -32.51 8.62 -32.99
C TRP A 76 -31.58 7.59 -33.75
N PRO A 77 -31.91 6.30 -34.04
CA PRO A 77 -33.25 5.72 -34.25
C PRO A 77 -33.61 4.40 -33.50
N GLY A 78 -34.94 4.20 -33.43
CA GLY A 78 -35.81 3.05 -33.08
C GLY A 78 -35.25 1.70 -32.58
N ARG A 79 -35.67 1.32 -31.36
CA ARG A 79 -35.55 -0.02 -30.76
C ARG A 79 -36.92 -0.72 -30.78
N PRO A 80 -37.01 -2.04 -31.00
CA PRO A 80 -38.26 -2.79 -30.96
C PRO A 80 -38.94 -2.73 -29.58
N GLU A 81 -40.28 -2.75 -29.59
CA GLU A 81 -41.14 -2.61 -28.41
C GLU A 81 -40.91 -3.75 -27.40
N ARG A 82 -40.85 -3.37 -26.13
CA ARG A 82 -40.62 -4.26 -24.98
C ARG A 82 -41.97 -4.80 -24.48
N PRO A 83 -42.09 -6.10 -24.15
CA PRO A 83 -43.29 -6.64 -23.53
C PRO A 83 -43.60 -5.92 -22.21
N GLU A 84 -44.89 -5.75 -21.90
CA GLU A 84 -45.34 -5.09 -20.68
C GLU A 84 -44.91 -5.85 -19.42
N LYS A 85 -44.54 -5.07 -18.39
CA LYS A 85 -44.04 -5.54 -17.10
C LYS A 85 -45.18 -6.23 -16.34
N PRO A 86 -45.01 -7.46 -15.83
CA PRO A 86 -45.99 -8.06 -14.91
C PRO A 86 -46.13 -7.21 -13.66
N GLU A 87 -47.36 -7.07 -13.16
CA GLU A 87 -47.64 -6.43 -11.88
C GLU A 87 -46.96 -7.20 -10.74
N GLU A 88 -46.37 -6.43 -9.82
CA GLU A 88 -45.60 -6.93 -8.69
C GLU A 88 -46.58 -7.49 -7.64
N PRO A 89 -46.39 -8.73 -7.14
CA PRO A 89 -47.31 -9.31 -6.17
C PRO A 89 -47.26 -8.54 -4.84
N GLU A 90 -48.43 -8.36 -4.21
CA GLU A 90 -48.53 -7.75 -2.89
C GLU A 90 -47.70 -8.53 -1.87
N VAL A 91 -46.89 -7.80 -1.10
CA VAL A 91 -46.05 -8.35 -0.02
C VAL A 91 -46.98 -8.89 1.07
N PRO A 92 -46.89 -10.17 1.48
CA PRO A 92 -47.70 -10.67 2.58
C PRO A 92 -47.35 -9.94 3.88
N GLU A 93 -48.36 -9.64 4.68
CA GLU A 93 -48.18 -9.08 6.02
C GLU A 93 -47.29 -10.00 6.86
N ASN A 94 -46.29 -9.38 7.50
CA ASN A 94 -45.31 -10.07 8.33
C ASN A 94 -46.02 -10.74 9.53
N PRO A 95 -45.84 -12.05 9.78
CA PRO A 95 -46.41 -12.69 10.95
C PRO A 95 -45.88 -12.03 12.22
N GLU A 96 -46.78 -11.83 13.20
CA GLU A 96 -46.42 -11.27 14.50
C GLU A 96 -45.29 -12.08 15.14
N THR A 97 -44.26 -11.36 15.60
CA THR A 97 -43.11 -11.90 16.31
C THR A 97 -43.58 -12.69 17.54
N PRO A 98 -43.11 -13.94 17.76
CA PRO A 98 -43.37 -14.64 19.00
C PRO A 98 -42.84 -13.84 20.19
N GLU A 99 -43.64 -13.69 21.25
CA GLU A 99 -43.17 -13.10 22.51
C GLU A 99 -42.00 -13.92 23.04
N ILE A 100 -40.84 -13.26 23.17
CA ILE A 100 -39.65 -13.84 23.78
C ILE A 100 -39.97 -14.11 25.25
N PRO A 101 -39.81 -15.34 25.78
CA PRO A 101 -39.96 -15.60 27.20
C PRO A 101 -39.04 -14.69 28.01
N GLY A 102 -39.59 -14.05 29.04
CA GLY A 102 -38.87 -13.12 29.90
C GLY A 102 -37.56 -13.69 30.44
N GLU A 103 -36.53 -12.85 30.43
CA GLU A 103 -35.20 -13.14 30.92
C GLU A 103 -35.25 -13.64 32.38
N PRO A 104 -34.58 -14.75 32.74
CA PRO A 104 -34.58 -15.23 34.12
C PRO A 104 -33.85 -14.21 35.02
N GLU A 105 -34.49 -13.87 36.15
CA GLU A 105 -33.88 -12.98 37.14
C GLU A 105 -32.54 -13.52 37.61
N ARG A 106 -31.51 -12.65 37.54
CA ARG A 106 -30.15 -12.97 37.93
C ARG A 106 -30.13 -13.30 39.44
N PRO A 107 -29.54 -14.43 39.88
CA PRO A 107 -29.45 -14.75 41.30
C PRO A 107 -28.71 -13.65 42.07
N ASN A 108 -29.24 -13.26 43.23
CA ASN A 108 -28.58 -12.33 44.13
C ASN A 108 -27.20 -12.87 44.52
N GLN A 109 -26.18 -12.04 44.29
CA GLN A 109 -24.79 -12.32 44.63
C GLN A 109 -24.64 -12.35 46.17
N PRO A 110 -23.98 -13.37 46.75
CA PRO A 110 -23.71 -13.37 48.19
C PRO A 110 -22.85 -12.16 48.59
N GLU A 111 -23.24 -11.46 49.66
CA GLU A 111 -22.42 -10.40 50.25
C GLU A 111 -21.09 -11.00 50.76
N LEU A 112 -19.97 -10.42 50.32
CA LEU A 112 -18.65 -10.77 50.81
C LEU A 112 -18.54 -10.44 52.31
N PRO A 113 -17.86 -11.27 53.12
CA PRO A 113 -17.59 -10.94 54.52
C PRO A 113 -16.67 -9.73 54.63
N GLU A 114 -16.95 -8.86 55.61
CA GLU A 114 -16.08 -7.74 55.98
C GLU A 114 -14.75 -8.28 56.52
N ASN A 115 -13.65 -7.86 55.89
CA ASN A 115 -12.29 -8.26 56.23
C ASN A 115 -11.83 -7.49 57.48
N PRO A 116 -11.28 -8.15 58.53
CA PRO A 116 -10.89 -7.48 59.77
C PRO A 116 -9.79 -6.43 59.59
N ASP A 117 -9.82 -5.42 60.47
CA ASP A 117 -8.89 -4.28 60.52
C ASP A 117 -7.39 -4.66 60.40
N GLN A 118 -6.68 -3.83 59.63
CA GLN A 118 -5.25 -3.94 59.31
C GLN A 118 -4.34 -3.81 60.56
N PRO A 119 -3.22 -4.57 60.63
CA PRO A 119 -2.09 -4.22 61.48
C PRO A 119 -1.29 -3.04 60.89
N GLU A 120 -0.72 -2.21 61.79
CA GLU A 120 0.06 -1.03 61.43
C GLU A 120 1.30 -1.32 60.57
N THR A 121 1.61 -0.34 59.72
CA THR A 121 2.60 -0.32 58.64
C THR A 121 4.06 -0.53 59.09
N PRO A 122 4.79 -1.50 58.52
CA PRO A 122 6.25 -1.51 58.53
C PRO A 122 6.82 -0.39 57.64
N GLY A 123 7.92 0.23 58.09
CA GLY A 123 8.56 1.38 57.46
C GLY A 123 8.98 1.15 56.00
N ARG A 124 8.95 2.26 55.25
CA ARG A 124 9.32 2.42 53.83
C ARG A 124 10.62 1.69 53.46
N PRO A 125 10.57 0.69 52.55
CA PRO A 125 11.75 0.22 51.84
C PRO A 125 12.23 1.32 50.87
N GLU A 126 13.55 1.49 50.77
CA GLU A 126 14.15 2.40 49.81
C GLU A 126 13.78 2.00 48.37
N THR A 127 13.53 3.02 47.56
CA THR A 127 13.11 2.92 46.16
C THR A 127 14.17 2.15 45.36
N PRO A 128 13.82 1.01 44.73
CA PRO A 128 14.71 0.39 43.75
C PRO A 128 14.91 1.37 42.59
N GLU A 129 16.16 1.64 42.22
CA GLU A 129 16.50 2.44 41.06
C GLU A 129 15.82 1.84 39.82
N GLN A 130 15.16 2.72 39.07
CA GLN A 130 14.45 2.44 37.84
C GLN A 130 15.37 1.74 36.84
N PRO A 131 14.94 0.66 36.15
CA PRO A 131 15.70 0.12 35.03
C PRO A 131 15.84 1.21 33.98
N GLU A 132 17.07 1.49 33.54
CA GLU A 132 17.28 2.43 32.44
C GLU A 132 16.45 1.97 31.24
N THR A 133 15.68 2.89 30.68
CA THR A 133 15.04 2.78 29.37
C THR A 133 16.03 2.17 28.37
N PRO A 134 15.64 1.16 27.57
CA PRO A 134 16.45 0.73 26.45
C PRO A 134 16.81 1.96 25.61
N GLN A 135 18.11 2.22 25.46
CA GLN A 135 18.58 3.24 24.54
C GLN A 135 18.04 2.89 23.15
N GLU A 136 17.35 3.86 22.55
CA GLU A 136 17.09 3.89 21.12
C GLU A 136 18.41 3.58 20.39
N PRO A 137 18.44 2.71 19.37
CA PRO A 137 19.69 2.39 18.71
C PRO A 137 20.28 3.67 18.14
N GLU A 138 21.40 4.12 18.73
CA GLU A 138 22.28 5.13 18.16
C GLU A 138 22.51 4.75 16.70
N THR A 139 22.09 5.61 15.78
CA THR A 139 22.29 5.40 14.35
C THR A 139 23.79 5.25 14.11
N PRO A 140 24.29 4.08 13.64
CA PRO A 140 25.71 3.97 13.40
C PRO A 140 26.07 4.92 12.24
N ASN A 141 26.92 5.90 12.55
CA ASN A 141 27.66 6.63 11.54
C ASN A 141 28.37 5.61 10.65
N GLN A 142 27.95 5.60 9.39
CA GLN A 142 28.47 4.93 8.21
C GLN A 142 29.92 4.37 8.34
N PRO A 143 30.14 3.09 8.00
CA PRO A 143 31.37 2.68 7.35
C PRO A 143 31.21 2.75 5.82
N ASP A 144 32.10 3.50 5.19
CA ASP A 144 32.57 3.18 3.85
C ASP A 144 33.10 1.73 3.86
N SER A 145 32.55 0.85 3.02
CA SER A 145 33.05 -0.52 2.86
C SER A 145 32.66 -1.06 1.50
N GLY A 146 33.66 -1.10 0.61
CA GLY A 146 33.61 -1.90 -0.60
C GLY A 146 33.44 -3.40 -0.32
N GLU A 147 32.92 -4.07 -1.35
CA GLU A 147 33.23 -5.44 -1.76
C GLU A 147 33.36 -6.49 -0.66
N THR A 148 32.24 -7.14 -0.30
CA THR A 148 32.03 -8.62 -0.39
C THR A 148 30.76 -9.06 0.36
N GLY A 149 29.73 -9.54 -0.36
CA GLY A 149 28.76 -10.55 0.08
C GLY A 149 27.84 -10.31 1.29
N THR A 150 28.00 -9.25 2.08
CA THR A 150 27.19 -9.00 3.29
C THR A 150 26.16 -7.90 3.05
N MET A 151 24.89 -8.19 3.35
CA MET A 151 23.80 -7.20 3.35
C MET A 151 24.09 -6.10 4.37
N ASP A 152 23.69 -4.86 4.07
CA ASP A 152 23.74 -3.78 5.06
C ASP A 152 22.66 -3.95 6.13
N GLU A 153 22.81 -3.22 7.25
CA GLU A 153 21.92 -3.32 8.41
C GLU A 153 20.45 -3.02 8.05
N PHE A 154 20.23 -2.11 7.12
CA PHE A 154 18.88 -1.75 6.67
C PHE A 154 18.23 -2.89 5.91
N ALA A 155 18.97 -3.54 5.01
CA ALA A 155 18.51 -4.70 4.29
C ALA A 155 18.25 -5.91 5.23
N VAL A 156 19.09 -6.09 6.26
CA VAL A 156 18.87 -7.10 7.31
C VAL A 156 17.57 -6.84 8.06
N GLU A 157 17.32 -5.59 8.45
CA GLU A 157 16.11 -5.22 9.17
C GLU A 157 14.85 -5.40 8.32
N VAL A 158 14.90 -5.08 7.02
CA VAL A 158 13.79 -5.37 6.10
C VAL A 158 13.49 -6.88 6.04
N VAL A 159 14.50 -7.75 6.07
CA VAL A 159 14.26 -9.22 6.13
C VAL A 159 13.55 -9.61 7.41
N ARG A 160 13.95 -9.04 8.56
CA ARG A 160 13.29 -9.28 9.85
C ARG A 160 11.80 -8.90 9.76
N LEU A 161 11.51 -7.69 9.27
CA LEU A 161 10.15 -7.17 9.10
C LEU A 161 9.31 -7.99 8.11
N ILE A 162 9.89 -8.45 6.99
CA ILE A 162 9.21 -9.38 6.06
C ILE A 162 8.73 -10.63 6.83
N ASN A 163 9.60 -11.20 7.65
CA ASN A 163 9.29 -12.43 8.37
C ASN A 163 8.27 -12.21 9.49
N GLU A 164 8.24 -11.04 10.13
CA GLU A 164 7.16 -10.67 11.04
C GLU A 164 5.79 -10.59 10.32
N GLU A 165 5.73 -9.97 9.14
CA GLU A 165 4.49 -9.90 8.36
C GLU A 165 4.03 -11.30 7.89
N ARG A 166 4.97 -12.17 7.56
CA ARG A 166 4.67 -13.56 7.20
C ARG A 166 4.19 -14.37 8.40
N GLU A 167 4.78 -14.18 9.57
CA GLU A 167 4.33 -14.81 10.81
C GLU A 167 2.90 -14.38 11.17
N LYS A 168 2.59 -13.07 11.09
CA LYS A 168 1.21 -12.55 11.27
C LYS A 168 0.21 -13.19 10.31
N ALA A 169 0.65 -13.56 9.11
CA ALA A 169 -0.16 -14.25 8.10
C ALA A 169 -0.16 -15.79 8.24
N GLY A 170 0.51 -16.36 9.24
CA GLY A 170 0.61 -17.81 9.44
C GLY A 170 1.50 -18.52 8.42
N LEU A 171 2.43 -17.81 7.80
CA LEU A 171 3.35 -18.34 6.78
C LEU A 171 4.72 -18.64 7.38
N SER A 172 5.42 -19.62 6.80
CA SER A 172 6.81 -19.90 7.14
C SER A 172 7.72 -18.71 6.80
N PRO A 173 8.73 -18.41 7.63
CA PRO A 173 9.69 -17.34 7.35
C PRO A 173 10.51 -17.68 6.09
N LEU A 174 10.90 -16.63 5.36
CA LEU A 174 11.83 -16.73 4.25
C LEU A 174 13.26 -16.81 4.79
N THR A 175 14.07 -17.64 4.12
CA THR A 175 15.52 -17.70 4.38
C THR A 175 16.25 -16.70 3.49
N VAL A 176 17.30 -16.06 4.01
CA VAL A 176 18.15 -15.20 3.16
C VAL A 176 18.91 -16.07 2.16
N ASN A 177 18.79 -15.76 0.87
CA ASN A 177 19.63 -16.34 -0.17
C ASN A 177 20.69 -15.33 -0.61
N VAL A 178 21.96 -15.71 -0.50
CA VAL A 178 23.10 -14.81 -0.76
C VAL A 178 23.12 -14.32 -2.21
N GLN A 179 22.87 -15.20 -3.19
CA GLN A 179 22.84 -14.81 -4.60
C GLN A 179 21.68 -13.86 -4.91
N ALA A 180 20.51 -14.08 -4.29
CA ALA A 180 19.38 -13.16 -4.40
C ALA A 180 19.68 -11.81 -3.75
N ALA A 181 20.42 -11.76 -2.65
CA ALA A 181 20.82 -10.52 -1.99
C ALA A 181 21.82 -9.73 -2.85
N GLU A 182 22.82 -10.40 -3.43
CA GLU A 182 23.75 -9.79 -4.39
C GLU A 182 23.01 -9.20 -5.60
N ALA A 183 22.08 -9.98 -6.18
CA ALA A 183 21.23 -9.49 -7.27
C ALA A 183 20.36 -8.30 -6.84
N ALA A 184 19.76 -8.34 -5.64
CA ALA A 184 18.93 -7.26 -5.12
C ALA A 184 19.75 -5.98 -4.91
N GLN A 185 21.01 -6.09 -4.50
CA GLN A 185 21.91 -4.94 -4.35
C GLN A 185 22.27 -4.30 -5.70
N VAL A 186 22.50 -5.10 -6.74
CA VAL A 186 22.66 -4.61 -8.11
C VAL A 186 21.40 -3.86 -8.55
N ARG A 187 20.23 -4.48 -8.33
CA ARG A 187 18.94 -3.90 -8.67
C ARG A 187 18.67 -2.57 -7.94
N ALA A 188 19.01 -2.47 -6.66
CA ALA A 188 18.85 -1.26 -5.87
C ALA A 188 19.63 -0.06 -6.46
N ARG A 189 20.81 -0.30 -7.04
CA ARG A 189 21.58 0.73 -7.78
C ARG A 189 20.97 1.03 -9.15
N GLU A 190 20.54 0.00 -9.86
CA GLU A 190 19.96 0.17 -11.21
C GLU A 190 18.66 0.97 -11.20
N ILE A 191 17.83 0.79 -10.16
CA ILE A 191 16.53 1.49 -10.06
C ILE A 191 16.67 2.99 -9.78
N GLU A 192 17.85 3.46 -9.35
CA GLU A 192 18.19 4.89 -9.35
C GLU A 192 18.15 5.47 -10.77
N THR A 193 18.65 4.70 -11.75
CA THR A 193 18.72 5.14 -13.14
C THR A 193 17.38 4.94 -13.86
N VAL A 194 16.76 3.77 -13.66
CA VAL A 194 15.46 3.43 -14.26
C VAL A 194 14.60 2.73 -13.21
N PHE A 195 13.62 3.45 -12.64
CA PHE A 195 12.67 2.88 -11.68
C PHE A 195 11.64 1.99 -12.40
N SER A 196 12.03 0.76 -12.68
CA SER A 196 11.26 -0.25 -13.43
C SER A 196 11.73 -1.66 -13.06
N HIS A 197 10.85 -2.64 -13.26
CA HIS A 197 11.20 -4.08 -13.24
C HIS A 197 12.02 -4.53 -14.46
N THR A 198 12.16 -3.65 -15.45
CA THR A 198 13.11 -3.77 -16.55
C THR A 198 14.40 -3.06 -16.17
N ARG A 199 15.53 -3.75 -16.30
CA ARG A 199 16.87 -3.24 -16.02
C ARG A 199 17.25 -2.15 -17.03
N PRO A 200 18.25 -1.30 -16.72
CA PRO A 200 18.68 -0.21 -17.60
C PRO A 200 19.14 -0.67 -19.00
N ASP A 201 19.62 -1.92 -19.11
CA ASP A 201 20.01 -2.54 -20.37
C ASP A 201 18.81 -3.10 -21.20
N GLY A 202 17.58 -2.95 -20.70
CA GLY A 202 16.36 -3.44 -21.33
C GLY A 202 16.00 -4.88 -20.98
N THR A 203 16.82 -5.59 -20.20
CA THR A 203 16.52 -6.97 -19.78
C THR A 203 15.60 -7.01 -18.55
N SER A 204 15.00 -8.16 -18.26
CA SER A 204 14.13 -8.34 -17.08
C SER A 204 14.97 -8.44 -15.80
N PHE A 205 14.47 -7.98 -14.65
CA PHE A 205 15.15 -8.10 -13.36
C PHE A 205 15.69 -9.51 -13.04
N VAL A 206 15.04 -10.57 -13.55
CA VAL A 206 15.50 -11.96 -13.33
C VAL A 206 16.88 -12.25 -13.91
N THR A 207 17.37 -11.43 -14.85
CA THR A 207 18.74 -11.57 -15.36
C THR A 207 19.78 -11.22 -14.30
N ALA A 208 19.48 -10.32 -13.35
CA ALA A 208 20.36 -10.04 -12.21
C ALA A 208 20.48 -11.27 -11.29
N LEU A 209 19.38 -11.99 -11.04
CA LEU A 209 19.41 -13.27 -10.31
C LEU A 209 20.27 -14.32 -11.02
N LYS A 210 20.14 -14.40 -12.35
CA LYS A 210 20.95 -15.32 -13.16
C LYS A 210 22.43 -14.96 -13.15
N GLU A 211 22.77 -13.67 -13.23
CA GLU A 211 24.15 -13.16 -13.18
C GLU A 211 24.79 -13.42 -11.81
N ALA A 212 24.03 -13.29 -10.72
CA ALA A 212 24.48 -13.65 -9.37
C ALA A 212 24.54 -15.18 -9.14
N GLY A 213 24.15 -15.99 -10.13
CA GLY A 213 24.17 -17.46 -10.00
C GLY A 213 23.09 -18.03 -9.10
N ALA A 214 22.00 -17.30 -8.85
CA ALA A 214 20.88 -17.80 -8.06
C ALA A 214 20.19 -18.97 -8.78
N VAL A 215 19.89 -20.03 -8.03
CA VAL A 215 19.12 -21.18 -8.53
C VAL A 215 17.69 -21.05 -8.04
N TYR A 216 16.73 -20.97 -8.98
CA TYR A 216 15.32 -20.75 -8.66
C TYR A 216 14.40 -21.29 -9.77
N ARG A 217 13.13 -21.51 -9.43
CA ARG A 217 12.03 -21.93 -10.33
C ARG A 217 10.96 -20.86 -10.52
N GLY A 218 10.97 -19.84 -9.68
CA GLY A 218 10.10 -18.67 -9.77
C GLY A 218 10.73 -17.53 -9.00
N ALA A 219 10.47 -16.30 -9.45
CA ALA A 219 10.99 -15.10 -8.83
C ALA A 219 9.94 -13.99 -8.80
N GLY A 220 10.01 -13.12 -7.79
CA GLY A 220 9.24 -11.89 -7.68
C GLY A 220 10.14 -10.73 -7.26
N GLU A 221 9.79 -9.52 -7.68
CA GLU A 221 10.53 -8.30 -7.32
C GLU A 221 9.57 -7.27 -6.71
N ASN A 222 9.99 -6.66 -5.61
CA ASN A 222 9.44 -5.40 -5.12
C ASN A 222 10.53 -4.33 -5.18
N ILE A 223 10.21 -3.15 -5.68
CA ILE A 223 11.11 -1.99 -5.71
C ILE A 223 10.46 -0.78 -5.05
N ALA A 224 11.27 0.05 -4.40
CA ALA A 224 10.85 1.32 -3.81
C ALA A 224 12.03 2.30 -3.74
N TYR A 225 11.73 3.58 -3.57
CA TYR A 225 12.74 4.59 -3.29
C TYR A 225 12.15 5.77 -2.51
N GLY A 226 13.01 6.47 -1.78
CA GLY A 226 12.67 7.68 -1.01
C GLY A 226 12.29 7.42 0.45
N GLN A 227 11.92 6.19 0.82
CA GLN A 227 11.73 5.81 2.23
C GLN A 227 13.08 5.79 2.93
N ARG A 228 13.15 6.36 4.14
CA ARG A 228 14.40 6.57 4.86
C ARG A 228 14.75 5.44 5.82
N THR A 229 13.78 4.61 6.18
CA THR A 229 13.95 3.52 7.13
C THR A 229 13.35 2.22 6.62
N PRO A 230 13.82 1.06 7.12
CA PRO A 230 13.23 -0.25 6.86
C PRO A 230 11.71 -0.32 7.12
N GLU A 231 11.24 0.29 8.19
CA GLU A 231 9.82 0.30 8.59
C GLU A 231 8.98 1.06 7.57
N GLN A 232 9.46 2.23 7.13
CA GLN A 232 8.75 3.06 6.15
C GLN A 232 8.60 2.34 4.81
N VAL A 233 9.65 1.65 4.33
CA VAL A 233 9.57 0.92 3.06
C VAL A 233 8.68 -0.32 3.18
N MET A 234 8.73 -1.02 4.31
CA MET A 234 7.84 -2.15 4.59
C MET A 234 6.37 -1.73 4.66
N GLU A 235 6.06 -0.61 5.30
CA GLU A 235 4.71 -0.05 5.34
C GLU A 235 4.18 0.22 3.92
N VAL A 236 4.98 0.87 3.07
CA VAL A 236 4.59 1.16 1.68
C VAL A 236 4.35 -0.11 0.87
N TRP A 237 5.19 -1.15 1.03
CA TRP A 237 4.98 -2.42 0.34
C TRP A 237 3.74 -3.16 0.87
N MET A 238 3.51 -3.20 2.17
CA MET A 238 2.35 -3.89 2.74
C MET A 238 1.03 -3.20 2.41
N ASN A 239 1.03 -1.88 2.25
CA ASN A 239 -0.13 -1.11 1.81
C ASN A 239 -0.41 -1.21 0.30
N SER A 240 0.49 -1.79 -0.49
CA SER A 240 0.29 -2.04 -1.92
C SER A 240 -0.11 -3.50 -2.17
N GLN A 241 -1.24 -3.72 -2.85
CA GLN A 241 -1.72 -5.09 -3.13
C GLN A 241 -0.68 -5.93 -3.89
N GLY A 242 -0.02 -5.37 -4.90
CA GLY A 242 0.97 -6.10 -5.71
C GLY A 242 2.22 -6.47 -4.92
N HIS A 243 2.78 -5.51 -4.17
CA HIS A 243 4.00 -5.74 -3.39
C HIS A 243 3.76 -6.69 -2.21
N ARG A 244 2.67 -6.49 -1.48
CA ARG A 244 2.23 -7.40 -0.40
C ARG A 244 1.98 -8.81 -0.90
N ALA A 245 1.43 -8.98 -2.11
CA ALA A 245 1.21 -10.31 -2.68
C ALA A 245 2.53 -11.09 -2.88
N ASN A 246 3.65 -10.41 -3.16
CA ASN A 246 4.96 -11.05 -3.20
C ASN A 246 5.45 -11.44 -1.79
N ILE A 247 5.38 -10.51 -0.82
CA ILE A 247 5.82 -10.72 0.57
C ILE A 247 5.07 -11.90 1.22
N LEU A 248 3.76 -11.98 1.00
CA LEU A 248 2.87 -13.00 1.57
C LEU A 248 2.63 -14.19 0.63
N ASN A 249 3.42 -14.34 -0.43
CA ASN A 249 3.27 -15.50 -1.29
C ASN A 249 3.78 -16.77 -0.56
N PRO A 250 2.93 -17.81 -0.35
CA PRO A 250 3.35 -19.03 0.33
C PRO A 250 4.32 -19.88 -0.51
N SER A 251 4.43 -19.64 -1.81
CA SER A 251 5.30 -20.42 -2.69
C SER A 251 6.76 -19.96 -2.71
N PHE A 252 7.07 -18.76 -2.18
CA PHE A 252 8.45 -18.32 -1.98
C PHE A 252 9.03 -18.88 -0.68
N THR A 253 10.30 -19.26 -0.73
CA THR A 253 11.03 -19.87 0.38
C THR A 253 12.26 -19.08 0.78
N SER A 254 12.79 -18.26 -0.14
CA SER A 254 13.96 -17.43 0.11
C SER A 254 13.79 -15.99 -0.38
N VAL A 255 14.55 -15.08 0.21
CA VAL A 255 14.57 -13.66 -0.15
C VAL A 255 16.01 -13.12 -0.19
N GLY A 256 16.23 -12.15 -1.05
CA GLY A 256 17.36 -11.24 -0.99
C GLY A 256 16.86 -9.80 -0.92
N VAL A 257 17.50 -8.96 -0.11
CA VAL A 257 17.15 -7.54 -0.01
C VAL A 257 18.39 -6.72 -0.32
N GLY A 258 18.22 -5.70 -1.16
CA GLY A 258 19.23 -4.71 -1.48
C GLY A 258 18.79 -3.32 -1.02
N HIS A 259 19.72 -2.58 -0.44
CA HIS A 259 19.55 -1.18 -0.08
C HIS A 259 20.74 -0.39 -0.61
N TYR A 260 20.45 0.72 -1.27
CA TYR A 260 21.46 1.62 -1.79
C TYR A 260 21.03 3.06 -1.54
N GLN A 261 21.91 3.85 -0.94
CA GLN A 261 21.71 5.28 -0.76
C GLN A 261 22.65 6.05 -1.68
N ASN A 262 22.09 6.95 -2.49
CA ASN A 262 22.91 7.79 -3.35
C ASN A 262 23.54 8.96 -2.58
N SER A 263 24.40 9.73 -3.26
CA SER A 263 25.10 10.88 -2.67
C SER A 263 24.18 12.01 -2.18
N ARG A 264 22.89 12.00 -2.53
CA ARG A 264 21.89 12.96 -2.05
C ARG A 264 21.11 12.44 -0.84
N GLY A 265 21.46 11.28 -0.31
CA GLY A 265 20.75 10.65 0.81
C GLY A 265 19.41 10.02 0.41
N VAL A 266 19.16 9.79 -0.89
CA VAL A 266 17.95 9.09 -1.34
C VAL A 266 18.21 7.59 -1.32
N SER A 267 17.45 6.87 -0.51
CA SER A 267 17.51 5.41 -0.43
C SER A 267 16.66 4.75 -1.51
N TYR A 268 17.19 3.67 -2.06
CA TYR A 268 16.61 2.78 -3.07
C TYR A 268 16.61 1.36 -2.52
N TRP A 269 15.49 0.67 -2.71
CA TRP A 269 15.20 -0.58 -2.04
C TRP A 269 14.75 -1.62 -3.05
N THR A 270 15.22 -2.85 -2.91
CA THR A 270 14.77 -3.97 -3.73
C THR A 270 14.63 -5.23 -2.88
N GLN A 271 13.51 -5.94 -3.03
CA GLN A 271 13.33 -7.29 -2.53
C GLN A 271 13.24 -8.25 -3.72
N LEU A 272 14.02 -9.32 -3.70
CA LEU A 272 13.95 -10.42 -4.65
C LEU A 272 13.54 -11.69 -3.93
N PHE A 273 12.36 -12.21 -4.27
CA PHE A 273 11.82 -13.44 -3.72
C PHE A 273 12.08 -14.60 -4.67
N ILE A 274 12.49 -15.76 -4.16
CA ILE A 274 12.73 -16.95 -4.98
C ILE A 274 12.19 -18.24 -4.34
N ARG A 275 12.00 -19.28 -5.17
CA ARG A 275 11.59 -20.63 -4.78
C ARG A 275 12.30 -21.71 -5.57
#